data_AF-A0A418WW08-F1
#
_entry.id   AF-A0A418WW08-F1
#
_cell.length_a   1.000
_cell.length_b   1.000
_cell.length_c   1.000
_cell.angle_alpha   90.00
_cell.angle_beta   90.00
_cell.angle_gamma   90.00
#
_symmetry.space_group_name_H-M   'P 1'
#
loop_
_entity.id
_entity.type
_entity.pdbx_description
1 polymer ?
#
loop_
_entity_poly.entity_id
_entity_poly.type
_entity_poly.pdbx_seq_one_letter_code
_entity_poly.pdbx_strand_id
1 'polypeptide(L)'
;MDLITKLKAGRDAIGTVEINGVPLGLRILTDQDYQTACLAADALLIKHDTELSLSNSEVFEAEKSLQLIALAVVDPATKAMVFPNADAARATLTRDDKKLITEKYLEHERRFSPSARTMDDAALMKLIEEVKKIPRRRI
;
A
#
# COMPACT_ATOMS: atom_id res chain seq x y z
N MET A 1 -7.54 -8.72 -18.67
CA MET A 1 -7.08 -9.72 -17.69
C MET A 1 -8.27 -10.16 -16.86
N ASP A 2 -8.46 -11.47 -16.76
CA ASP A 2 -9.48 -12.09 -15.92
C ASP A 2 -9.20 -11.85 -14.42
N LEU A 3 -10.25 -11.79 -13.61
CA LEU A 3 -10.19 -11.42 -12.19
C LEU A 3 -9.38 -12.43 -11.38
N ILE A 4 -9.43 -13.71 -11.77
CA ILE A 4 -8.62 -14.78 -11.18
C ILE A 4 -7.15 -14.61 -11.52
N THR A 5 -6.82 -14.13 -12.73
CA THR A 5 -5.44 -13.79 -13.09
C THR A 5 -4.93 -12.61 -12.25
N LYS A 6 -5.77 -11.61 -11.97
CA LYS A 6 -5.42 -10.49 -11.09
C LYS A 6 -5.20 -10.94 -9.65
N LEU A 7 -6.06 -11.81 -9.13
CA LEU A 7 -5.91 -12.41 -7.80
C LEU A 7 -4.66 -13.29 -7.68
N LYS A 8 -4.35 -14.09 -8.71
CA LYS A 8 -3.13 -14.90 -8.77
C LYS A 8 -1.87 -14.04 -8.87
N ALA A 9 -1.95 -12.91 -9.57
CA ALA A 9 -0.87 -11.93 -9.58
C ALA A 9 -0.71 -11.26 -8.21
N GLY A 10 -1.81 -11.01 -7.50
CA GLY A 10 -1.85 -10.69 -6.07
C GLY A 10 -0.73 -9.75 -5.60
N ARG A 11 0.15 -10.27 -4.75
CA ARG A 11 1.33 -9.55 -4.20
C ARG A 11 2.45 -9.30 -5.21
N ASP A 12 2.54 -10.08 -6.27
CA ASP A 12 3.57 -9.93 -7.30
C ASP A 12 3.24 -8.85 -8.33
N ALA A 13 2.00 -8.38 -8.35
CA ALA A 13 1.57 -7.28 -9.19
C ALA A 13 2.17 -5.95 -8.71
N ILE A 14 2.90 -5.28 -9.60
CA ILE A 14 3.49 -3.97 -9.36
C ILE A 14 2.68 -2.93 -10.13
N GLY A 15 2.07 -2.00 -9.40
CA GLY A 15 1.49 -0.78 -9.96
C GLY A 15 2.62 0.16 -10.37
N THR A 16 2.34 1.13 -11.23
CA THR A 16 3.35 2.10 -11.65
C THR A 16 2.86 3.52 -11.42
N VAL A 17 3.78 4.39 -11.04
CA VAL A 17 3.55 5.84 -10.91
C VAL A 17 4.82 6.54 -11.37
N GLU A 18 4.66 7.66 -12.07
CA GLU A 18 5.79 8.49 -12.48
C GLU A 18 5.84 9.73 -11.60
N ILE A 19 6.98 9.96 -10.96
CA ILE A 19 7.22 11.11 -10.08
C ILE A 19 8.40 11.88 -10.64
N ASN A 20 8.20 13.13 -11.04
CA ASN A 20 9.25 13.98 -11.60
C ASN A 20 10.04 13.33 -12.75
N GLY A 21 9.36 12.56 -13.61
CA GLY A 21 9.99 11.85 -14.73
C GLY A 21 10.64 10.51 -14.38
N VAL A 22 10.57 10.08 -13.10
CA VAL A 22 11.13 8.81 -12.64
C VAL A 22 10.01 7.77 -12.49
N PRO A 23 10.09 6.63 -13.20
CA PRO A 23 9.12 5.55 -13.03
C PRO A 23 9.37 4.78 -11.73
N LEU A 24 8.35 4.72 -10.89
CA LEU A 24 8.35 3.99 -9.62
C LEU A 24 7.32 2.86 -9.67
N GLY A 25 7.66 1.76 -9.01
CA GLY A 25 6.77 0.63 -8.77
C GLY A 25 6.02 0.76 -7.45
N LEU A 26 4.81 0.20 -7.40
CA LEU A 26 3.95 0.14 -6.22
C LEU A 26 3.59 -1.32 -5.94
N ARG A 27 4.17 -1.90 -4.89
CA ARG A 27 3.80 -3.26 -4.46
C ARG A 27 2.56 -3.20 -3.56
N ILE A 28 1.75 -4.26 -3.54
CA ILE A 28 0.66 -4.40 -2.58
C ILE A 28 1.23 -4.58 -1.16
N LEU A 29 0.77 -3.75 -0.23
CA LEU A 29 1.14 -3.84 1.17
C LEU A 29 0.43 -5.02 1.87
N THR A 30 1.12 -5.59 2.84
CA THR A 30 0.66 -6.70 3.66
C THR A 30 0.21 -6.19 5.03
N ASP A 31 -0.55 -7.00 5.78
CA ASP A 31 -0.93 -6.65 7.16
C ASP A 31 0.29 -6.36 8.05
N GLN A 32 1.40 -7.06 7.82
CA GLN A 32 2.67 -6.81 8.51
C GLN A 32 3.22 -5.41 8.19
N ASP A 33 3.10 -4.95 6.95
CA ASP A 33 3.53 -3.60 6.55
C ASP A 33 2.67 -2.54 7.25
N TYR A 34 1.35 -2.75 7.29
CA TYR A 34 0.41 -1.86 7.99
C TYR A 34 0.71 -1.78 9.49
N GLN A 35 0.96 -2.93 10.14
CA GLN A 35 1.34 -2.97 11.55
C GLN A 35 2.68 -2.26 11.78
N THR A 36 3.66 -2.49 10.92
CA THR A 36 4.99 -1.86 11.03
C THR A 36 4.89 -0.35 10.89
N ALA A 37 4.13 0.16 9.91
CA ALA A 37 3.89 1.58 9.73
C ALA A 37 3.17 2.22 10.93
N CYS A 38 2.18 1.51 11.51
CA CYS A 38 1.46 1.97 12.68
C CYS A 38 2.37 2.10 13.92
N LEU A 39 3.20 1.09 14.19
CA LEU A 39 4.15 1.10 15.30
C LEU A 39 5.23 2.18 15.10
N ALA A 40 5.68 2.39 13.87
CA ALA A 40 6.66 3.43 13.55
C ALA A 40 6.09 4.85 13.75
N ALA A 41 4.83 5.07 13.36
CA ALA A 41 4.15 6.33 13.61
C ALA A 41 3.92 6.59 15.11
N ASP A 42 3.58 5.55 15.87
CA ASP A 42 3.44 5.63 17.33
C ASP A 42 4.79 5.93 18.01
N ALA A 43 5.86 5.29 17.54
CA ALA A 43 7.21 5.56 18.03
C ALA A 43 7.66 7.02 17.83
N LEU A 44 7.16 7.72 16.80
CA LEU A 44 7.39 9.14 16.63
C LEU A 44 6.75 9.96 17.75
N LEU A 45 5.50 9.64 18.13
CA LEU A 45 4.81 10.33 19.22
C LEU A 45 5.54 10.11 20.56
N ILE A 46 5.92 8.86 20.84
CA ILE A 46 6.70 8.49 22.04
C ILE A 46 8.03 9.25 22.08
N LYS A 47 8.74 9.37 20.95
CA LYS A 47 10.00 10.12 20.85
C LYS A 47 9.84 11.60 21.21
N HIS A 48 8.65 12.16 21.01
CA HIS A 48 8.31 13.54 21.32
C HIS A 48 7.52 13.69 22.64
N ASP A 49 7.57 12.67 23.50
CA ASP A 49 6.90 12.64 24.82
C ASP A 49 5.42 13.04 24.73
N THR A 50 4.76 12.53 23.69
CA THR A 50 3.38 12.85 23.36
C THR A 50 2.58 11.57 23.20
N GLU A 51 1.37 11.53 23.75
CA GLU A 51 0.43 10.42 23.53
C GLU A 51 -0.50 10.72 22.35
N LEU A 52 -0.94 9.67 21.65
CA LEU A 52 -1.95 9.81 20.60
C LEU A 52 -3.25 10.36 21.20
N SER A 53 -3.69 11.49 20.66
CA SER A 53 -4.89 12.18 21.07
C SER A 53 -5.58 12.79 19.85
N LEU A 54 -6.81 13.29 20.04
CA LEU A 54 -7.56 13.89 18.93
C LEU A 54 -6.81 15.07 18.28
N SER A 55 -6.07 15.85 19.08
CA SER A 55 -5.35 17.04 18.61
C SER A 55 -4.11 16.74 17.77
N ASN A 56 -3.55 15.54 17.84
CA ASN A 56 -2.38 15.13 17.06
C ASN A 56 -2.65 13.93 16.12
N SER A 57 -3.92 13.50 16.03
CA SER A 57 -4.35 12.40 15.15
C SER A 57 -3.95 12.62 13.67
N GLU A 58 -4.01 13.86 13.18
CA GLU A 58 -3.56 14.20 11.83
C GLU A 58 -2.05 14.01 11.64
N VAL A 59 -1.25 14.31 12.66
CA VAL A 59 0.21 14.12 12.63
C VAL A 59 0.54 12.64 12.58
N PHE A 60 -0.15 11.83 13.39
CA PHE A 60 -0.02 10.38 13.38
C PHE A 60 -0.37 9.79 12.01
N GLU A 61 -1.52 10.16 11.43
CA GLU A 61 -1.95 9.63 10.14
C GLU A 61 -1.04 10.11 8.99
N ALA A 62 -0.51 11.34 9.06
CA ALA A 62 0.47 11.82 8.10
C ALA A 62 1.78 11.02 8.17
N GLU A 63 2.27 10.72 9.38
CA GLU A 63 3.47 9.92 9.57
C GLU A 63 3.25 8.48 9.10
N LYS A 64 2.16 7.84 9.53
CA LYS A 64 1.79 6.48 9.11
C LYS A 64 1.67 6.39 7.59
N SER A 65 1.04 7.37 6.94
CA SER A 65 0.95 7.42 5.47
C SER A 65 2.33 7.47 4.81
N LEU A 66 3.26 8.24 5.37
CA LEU A 66 4.63 8.31 4.87
C LEU A 66 5.40 6.99 5.05
N GLN A 67 5.23 6.33 6.19
CA GLN A 67 5.79 5.01 6.46
C GLN A 67 5.28 3.98 5.44
N LEU A 68 3.97 4.00 5.15
CA LEU A 68 3.37 3.12 4.14
C LEU A 68 3.92 3.42 2.73
N ILE A 69 4.11 4.69 2.37
CA ILE A 69 4.74 5.07 1.10
C ILE A 69 6.15 4.50 1.00
N ALA A 70 6.97 4.66 2.04
CA ALA A 70 8.34 4.13 2.04
C ALA A 70 8.38 2.60 1.85
N LEU A 71 7.40 1.89 2.42
CA LEU A 71 7.25 0.44 2.27
C LEU A 71 6.71 0.04 0.90
N ALA A 72 5.80 0.82 0.30
CA ALA A 72 5.09 0.47 -0.92
C ALA A 72 5.90 0.76 -2.20
N VAL A 73 6.74 1.80 -2.18
CA VAL A 73 7.47 2.26 -3.35
C VAL A 73 8.71 1.40 -3.59
N VAL A 74 8.74 0.76 -4.76
CA VAL A 74 9.81 -0.14 -5.19
C VAL A 74 10.34 0.24 -6.56
N ASP A 75 11.54 -0.19 -6.88
CA ASP A 75 12.07 -0.13 -8.24
C ASP A 75 11.29 -1.13 -9.11
N PRO A 76 10.74 -0.70 -10.26
CA PRO A 76 9.85 -1.54 -11.06
C PRO A 76 10.56 -2.74 -11.71
N ALA A 77 11.88 -2.70 -11.90
CA ALA A 77 12.64 -3.77 -12.53
C ALA A 77 13.13 -4.80 -11.50
N THR A 78 13.63 -4.33 -10.36
CA THR A 78 14.28 -5.15 -9.33
C THR A 78 13.36 -5.51 -8.17
N LYS A 79 12.23 -4.81 -8.02
CA LYS A 79 11.32 -4.88 -6.86
C LYS A 79 11.96 -4.46 -5.53
N ALA A 80 13.16 -3.88 -5.57
CA ALA A 80 13.85 -3.40 -4.37
C ALA A 80 13.18 -2.12 -3.84
N MET A 81 13.23 -1.90 -2.52
CA MET A 81 12.70 -0.65 -1.94
C MET A 81 13.48 0.55 -2.45
N VAL A 82 12.77 1.60 -2.88
CA VAL A 82 13.40 2.86 -3.33
C VAL A 82 13.80 3.71 -2.14
N PHE A 83 12.96 3.74 -1.10
CA PHE A 83 13.24 4.46 0.12
C PHE A 83 13.67 3.47 1.20
N PRO A 84 14.86 3.61 1.81
CA PRO A 84 15.29 2.74 2.89
C PRO A 84 14.45 2.91 4.17
N ASN A 85 13.83 4.08 4.35
CA ASN A 85 12.97 4.42 5.48
C ASN A 85 12.10 5.66 5.17
N ALA A 86 11.19 6.01 6.09
CA ALA A 86 10.33 7.18 5.95
C ALA A 86 11.07 8.51 5.96
N ASP A 87 12.24 8.62 6.61
CA ASP A 87 13.03 9.85 6.61
C ASP A 87 13.57 10.17 5.22
N ALA A 88 14.06 9.15 4.50
CA ALA A 88 14.49 9.29 3.11
C ALA A 88 13.32 9.68 2.19
N ALA A 89 12.14 9.07 2.39
CA ALA A 89 10.93 9.45 1.68
C ALA A 89 10.51 10.90 2.01
N ARG A 90 10.65 11.33 3.28
CA ARG A 90 10.32 12.70 3.72
C ARG A 90 11.20 13.75 3.04
N ALA A 91 12.49 13.46 2.95
CA ALA A 91 13.48 14.36 2.37
C ALA A 91 13.36 14.48 0.83
N THR A 92 12.83 13.44 0.18
CA THR A 92 12.78 13.36 -1.29
C THR A 92 11.43 13.81 -1.85
N LEU A 93 10.33 13.40 -1.22
CA LEU A 93 8.99 13.57 -1.78
C LEU A 93 8.34 14.87 -1.29
N THR A 94 7.81 15.63 -2.23
CA THR A 94 6.93 16.76 -1.93
C THR A 94 5.57 16.27 -1.42
N ARG A 95 4.73 17.21 -0.96
CA ARG A 95 3.36 16.89 -0.54
C ARG A 95 2.52 16.37 -1.71
N ASP A 96 2.70 16.95 -2.89
CA ASP A 96 1.94 16.57 -4.09
C ASP A 96 2.37 15.19 -4.60
N ASP A 97 3.67 14.87 -4.54
CA ASP A 97 4.18 13.54 -4.89
C ASP A 97 3.55 12.47 -4.00
N LYS A 98 3.51 12.69 -2.68
CA LYS A 98 2.90 11.75 -1.73
C LYS A 98 1.43 11.52 -2.06
N LYS A 99 0.68 12.58 -2.36
CA LYS A 99 -0.73 12.51 -2.73
C LYS A 99 -0.92 11.66 -4.01
N LEU A 100 -0.11 11.92 -5.03
CA LEU A 100 -0.16 11.17 -6.29
C LEU A 100 0.18 9.69 -6.10
N ILE A 101 1.22 9.39 -5.32
CA ILE A 101 1.60 8.01 -4.98
C ILE A 101 0.45 7.30 -4.26
N THR A 102 -0.17 7.94 -3.26
CA THR A 102 -1.30 7.36 -2.52
C THR A 102 -2.48 7.07 -3.44
N GLU A 103 -2.84 8.00 -4.32
CA GLU A 103 -3.94 7.81 -5.28
C GLU A 103 -3.68 6.61 -6.21
N LYS A 104 -2.48 6.55 -6.79
CA LYS A 104 -2.09 5.43 -7.67
C LYS A 104 -1.96 4.11 -6.94
N TYR A 105 -1.52 4.13 -5.70
CA TYR A 105 -1.50 2.93 -4.86
C TYR A 105 -2.92 2.41 -4.63
N LEU A 106 -3.87 3.26 -4.24
CA LEU A 106 -5.25 2.84 -3.99
C LEU A 106 -5.95 2.32 -5.26
N GLU A 107 -5.68 2.93 -6.42
CA GLU A 107 -6.13 2.41 -7.72
C GLU A 107 -5.58 1.00 -7.98
N HIS A 108 -4.29 0.79 -7.73
CA HIS A 108 -3.62 -0.51 -7.89
C HIS A 108 -4.16 -1.56 -6.91
N GLU A 109 -4.30 -1.20 -5.65
CA GLU A 109 -4.79 -2.09 -4.59
C GLU A 109 -6.23 -2.55 -4.86
N ARG A 110 -7.13 -1.65 -5.26
CA ARG A 110 -8.50 -2.01 -5.66
C ARG A 110 -8.52 -3.01 -6.82
N ARG A 111 -7.53 -2.94 -7.72
CA ARG A 111 -7.47 -3.78 -8.92
C ARG A 111 -6.89 -5.17 -8.66
N PHE A 112 -5.92 -5.30 -7.75
CA PHE A 112 -5.15 -6.53 -7.57
C PHE A 112 -5.28 -7.18 -6.18
N SER A 113 -5.85 -6.45 -5.21
CA SER A 113 -6.21 -6.97 -3.89
C SER A 113 -7.68 -6.66 -3.55
N PRO A 114 -8.63 -7.20 -4.34
CA PRO A 114 -10.05 -7.08 -4.01
C PRO A 114 -10.34 -7.76 -2.67
N SER A 115 -10.89 -7.00 -1.72
CA SER A 115 -11.24 -7.45 -0.37
C SER A 115 -12.56 -6.80 0.05
N ALA A 116 -13.17 -7.26 1.16
CA ALA A 116 -14.33 -6.60 1.76
C ALA A 116 -14.07 -5.13 2.14
N ARG A 117 -12.80 -4.70 2.19
CA ARG A 117 -12.41 -3.30 2.42
C ARG A 117 -12.38 -2.47 1.14
N THR A 118 -12.30 -3.10 -0.03
CA THR A 118 -12.09 -2.43 -1.33
C THR A 118 -13.22 -2.70 -2.34
N MET A 119 -14.18 -3.57 -2.01
CA MET A 119 -15.34 -3.92 -2.83
C MET A 119 -16.59 -4.06 -1.97
N ASP A 120 -17.76 -3.83 -2.57
CA ASP A 120 -19.03 -4.13 -1.93
C ASP A 120 -19.24 -5.65 -1.74
N ASP A 121 -20.05 -6.00 -0.74
CA ASP A 121 -20.29 -7.41 -0.35
C ASP A 121 -20.89 -8.26 -1.49
N ALA A 122 -21.68 -7.65 -2.38
CA ALA A 122 -22.31 -8.36 -3.48
C ALA A 122 -21.29 -8.75 -4.57
N ALA A 123 -20.37 -7.83 -4.89
CA ALA A 123 -19.28 -8.03 -5.82
C ALA A 123 -18.25 -9.02 -5.25
N LEU A 124 -18.01 -8.98 -3.93
CA LEU A 124 -17.15 -9.95 -3.25
C LEU A 124 -17.76 -11.36 -3.26
N MET A 125 -19.06 -11.51 -2.97
CA MET A 125 -19.73 -12.80 -2.98
C MET A 125 -19.75 -13.42 -4.38
N LYS A 126 -19.96 -12.60 -5.42
CA LYS A 126 -19.86 -13.06 -6.82
C LYS A 126 -18.45 -13.57 -7.15
N LEU A 127 -17.43 -12.87 -6.69
CA LEU A 127 -16.03 -13.26 -6.85
C LEU A 127 -15.73 -14.59 -6.12
N ILE A 128 -16.22 -14.75 -4.89
CA ILE A 128 -16.06 -15.99 -4.11
C ILE A 128 -16.71 -17.18 -4.84
N GLU A 129 -17.90 -16.99 -5.41
CA GLU A 129 -18.61 -18.02 -6.16
C GLU A 129 -17.92 -18.39 -7.48
N GLU A 130 -17.26 -17.44 -8.15
CA GLU A 130 -16.43 -17.73 -9.33
C GLU A 130 -15.16 -18.51 -8.98
N VAL A 131 -14.50 -18.19 -7.85
CA VAL A 131 -13.28 -18.89 -7.41
C VAL A 131 -13.58 -20.30 -6.92
N LYS A 132 -14.69 -20.53 -6.21
CA LYS A 132 -15.12 -21.86 -5.75
C LYS A 132 -15.33 -22.86 -6.88
N LYS A 133 -15.70 -22.40 -8.07
CA LYS A 133 -15.92 -23.24 -9.26
C LYS A 133 -14.63 -23.74 -9.92
N ILE A 134 -13.46 -23.27 -9.47
CA ILE A 134 -12.15 -23.74 -9.94
C ILE A 134 -11.47 -24.56 -8.83
N PRO A 135 -11.69 -25.88 -8.77
CA PRO A 135 -11.07 -26.71 -7.74
C PRO A 135 -9.56 -26.82 -8.01
N ARG A 136 -8.77 -26.27 -7.07
CA ARG A 136 -7.34 -26.50 -6.79
C ARG A 136 -6.58 -27.32 -7.86
N ARG A 137 -5.78 -26.66 -8.72
CA ARG A 137 -4.50 -27.28 -9.13
C ARG A 137 -3.50 -26.99 -8.01
N ARG A 138 -3.11 -28.05 -7.29
CA ARG A 138 -2.04 -28.05 -6.30
C ARG A 138 -0.79 -27.39 -6.89
N ILE A 139 -0.22 -26.45 -6.16
CA ILE A 139 1.21 -26.13 -6.21
C ILE A 139 1.78 -26.72 -4.93
#